data_AF-A0AAD8ZT13-F1
#
_entry.id   AF-A0AAD8ZT13-F1
#
_cell.length_a   1.000
_cell.length_b   1.000
_cell.length_c   1.000
_cell.angle_alpha   90.00
_cell.angle_beta   90.00
_cell.angle_gamma   90.00
#
_symmetry.space_group_name_H-M   'P 1'
#
loop_
_entity.id
_entity.type
_entity.pdbx_description
1 polymer ?
#
loop_
_entity_poly.entity_id
_entity_poly.type
_entity_poly.pdbx_seq_one_letter_code
_entity_poly.pdbx_strand_id
1 'polypeptide(L)'
;MGPDGICGRVLKACADQLAPVFTDIFNLSLTLGIVPSSFKRSTIVPVPKKPRPSDLNDYHPVALTSVLMKCFEKLVRDFITSSLPASMDPLQFAYCHNRSTDDAIAHLLHTTLTHLDEGRGNYVKMLFISNFITDRPQSVWVGNCASSTLTLSTGAPQGCVLSPLLYSLYTHDCTATSSSTIIVKFADDTVVMGLISDNDKRAYLEEIKHLENWCQENNLLLNVSKTKELIVDCSKKQERHYQPVRTSGTTVERVDSFRYLGVHISQDLSWSRHTNSLAKKARQRLYHLRRLRDFRLPSKVLRNLYTCTIESILMGNITVWFGNSTKQDRQALQRVVRSAECITHTELPDLQTIYHKWCQTKARRIVKDPTHPNNRLFSLLRSGRRFRSLKTKTERLKRSFFPQAIRALNQGK
;
A
#
# COMPACT_ATOMS: atom_id res chain seq x y z
N MET A 1 5.69 -1.39 26.80
CA MET A 1 5.69 -2.62 27.62
C MET A 1 4.38 -3.33 27.37
N GLY A 2 4.36 -4.66 27.40
CA GLY A 2 3.11 -5.41 27.31
C GLY A 2 2.37 -5.43 28.64
N PRO A 3 1.27 -6.18 28.74
CA PRO A 3 0.49 -6.30 29.96
C PRO A 3 1.27 -6.97 31.11
N ASP A 4 2.34 -7.71 30.80
CA ASP A 4 3.30 -8.29 31.75
C ASP A 4 4.18 -7.26 32.45
N GLY A 5 4.22 -6.00 32.00
CA GLY A 5 5.05 -4.95 32.58
C GLY A 5 6.55 -5.13 32.32
N ILE A 6 6.95 -6.14 31.56
CA ILE A 6 8.37 -6.43 31.29
C ILE A 6 8.85 -5.57 30.13
N CYS A 7 9.91 -4.79 30.37
CA CYS A 7 10.55 -4.00 29.34
C CYS A 7 11.48 -4.85 28.49
N GLY A 8 11.45 -4.65 27.16
CA GLY A 8 12.38 -5.34 26.24
C GLY A 8 13.85 -5.09 26.56
N ARG A 9 14.19 -3.98 27.25
CA ARG A 9 15.55 -3.73 27.75
C ARG A 9 16.00 -4.75 28.80
N VAL A 10 15.10 -5.13 29.70
CA VAL A 10 15.39 -6.13 30.76
C VAL A 10 15.62 -7.49 30.11
N LEU A 11 14.73 -7.91 29.20
CA LEU A 11 14.89 -9.16 28.46
C LEU A 11 16.20 -9.21 27.67
N LYS A 12 16.62 -8.07 27.09
CA LYS A 12 17.89 -7.99 26.37
C LYS A 12 19.10 -8.04 27.30
N ALA A 13 19.02 -7.42 28.47
CA ALA A 13 20.12 -7.42 29.45
C ALA A 13 20.33 -8.79 30.10
N CYS A 14 19.26 -9.58 30.26
CA CYS A 14 19.29 -10.92 30.83
C CYS A 14 19.13 -12.01 29.76
N ALA A 15 19.45 -11.73 28.50
CA ALA A 15 19.16 -12.62 27.39
C ALA A 15 19.86 -13.98 27.53
N ASP A 16 21.11 -13.99 27.97
CA ASP A 16 21.91 -15.21 28.09
C ASP A 16 21.33 -16.18 29.13
N GLN A 17 20.75 -15.65 30.22
CA GLN A 17 20.12 -16.45 31.27
C GLN A 17 18.70 -16.87 30.90
N LEU A 18 17.95 -16.01 30.21
CA LEU A 18 16.54 -16.22 29.93
C LEU A 18 16.27 -17.00 28.63
N ALA A 19 17.17 -16.95 27.65
CA ALA A 19 16.96 -17.59 26.35
C ALA A 19 16.78 -19.11 26.44
N PRO A 20 17.56 -19.89 27.23
CA PRO A 20 17.34 -21.33 27.37
C PRO A 20 15.95 -21.63 27.95
N VAL A 21 15.57 -20.93 29.02
CA VAL A 21 14.27 -21.10 29.70
C VAL A 21 13.10 -20.83 28.74
N PHE A 22 13.15 -19.72 28.00
CA PHE A 22 12.09 -19.41 27.04
C PHE A 22 12.09 -20.35 25.83
N THR A 23 13.25 -20.89 25.44
CA THR A 23 13.34 -21.90 24.38
C THR A 23 12.57 -23.16 24.78
N ASP A 24 12.77 -23.65 26.01
CA ASP A 24 12.04 -24.81 26.53
C ASP A 24 10.54 -24.55 26.58
N ILE A 25 10.13 -23.37 27.09
CA ILE A 25 8.72 -22.97 27.15
C ILE A 25 8.10 -22.90 25.74
N PHE A 26 8.80 -22.33 24.77
CA PHE A 26 8.31 -22.20 23.40
C PHE A 26 8.20 -23.57 22.71
N ASN A 27 9.20 -24.44 22.86
CA ASN A 27 9.16 -25.79 22.30
C ASN A 27 8.05 -26.63 22.92
N LEU A 28 7.86 -26.54 24.24
CA LEU A 28 6.75 -27.21 24.92
C LEU A 28 5.40 -26.67 24.43
N SER A 29 5.27 -25.36 24.28
CA SER A 29 4.05 -24.72 23.75
C SER A 29 3.72 -25.21 22.34
N LEU A 30 4.72 -25.34 21.45
CA LEU A 30 4.55 -25.85 20.10
C LEU A 30 4.18 -27.33 20.08
N THR A 31 4.85 -28.15 20.90
CA THR A 31 4.61 -29.60 20.97
C THR A 31 3.21 -29.91 21.49
N LEU A 32 2.75 -29.17 22.50
CA LEU A 32 1.42 -29.34 23.07
C LEU A 32 0.31 -28.63 22.28
N GLY A 33 0.67 -27.72 21.37
CA GLY A 33 -0.30 -26.84 20.68
C GLY A 33 -0.99 -25.84 21.62
N ILE A 34 -0.40 -25.54 22.80
CA ILE A 34 -1.00 -24.68 23.82
C ILE A 34 -0.09 -23.48 24.08
N VAL A 35 -0.59 -22.27 23.80
CA VAL A 35 0.08 -21.02 24.20
C VAL A 35 -0.23 -20.69 25.67
N PRO A 36 0.77 -20.38 26.52
CA PRO A 36 0.56 -19.99 27.91
C PRO A 36 -0.43 -18.83 28.06
N SER A 37 -1.30 -18.91 29.06
CA SER A 37 -2.34 -17.88 29.33
C SER A 37 -1.73 -16.50 29.56
N SER A 38 -0.57 -16.42 30.21
CA SER A 38 0.20 -15.19 30.43
C SER A 38 0.63 -14.51 29.13
N PHE A 39 0.85 -15.26 28.05
CA PHE A 39 1.22 -14.73 26.72
C PHE A 39 0.02 -14.34 25.87
N LYS A 40 -1.16 -14.92 26.14
CA LYS A 40 -2.42 -14.60 25.45
C LYS A 40 -3.00 -13.24 25.83
N ARG A 41 -2.58 -12.66 26.97
CA ARG A 41 -3.09 -11.36 27.43
C ARG A 41 -2.58 -10.21 26.54
N SER A 42 -3.48 -9.31 26.16
CA SER A 42 -3.15 -8.08 25.42
C SER A 42 -3.86 -6.87 26.01
N THR A 43 -3.20 -5.71 25.98
CA THR A 43 -3.85 -4.42 26.30
C THR A 43 -4.25 -3.73 25.01
N ILE A 44 -5.52 -3.33 24.88
CA ILE A 44 -5.97 -2.55 23.72
C ILE A 44 -5.67 -1.08 23.95
N VAL A 45 -4.87 -0.49 23.05
CA VAL A 45 -4.52 0.93 23.05
C VAL A 45 -5.22 1.61 21.87
N PRO A 46 -6.16 2.53 22.10
CA PRO A 46 -6.85 3.24 21.03
C PRO A 46 -5.92 4.28 20.39
N VAL A 47 -5.77 4.22 19.06
CA VAL A 47 -4.97 5.19 18.28
C VAL A 47 -5.89 5.97 17.33
N PRO A 48 -5.93 7.31 17.37
CA PRO A 48 -6.80 8.12 16.51
C PRO A 48 -6.58 7.88 15.00
N LYS A 49 -7.67 7.61 14.25
CA LYS A 49 -7.71 7.57 12.77
C LYS A 49 -7.67 8.97 12.15
N LYS A 50 -8.24 9.96 12.85
CA LYS A 50 -8.39 11.33 12.38
C LYS A 50 -7.96 12.34 13.47
N PRO A 51 -7.56 13.57 13.12
CA PRO A 51 -7.07 14.56 14.09
C PRO A 51 -8.06 14.93 15.20
N ARG A 52 -9.36 14.81 14.93
CA ARG A 52 -10.44 15.09 15.89
C ARG A 52 -11.43 13.92 15.87
N PRO A 53 -11.17 12.84 16.63
CA PRO A 53 -12.11 11.74 16.80
C PRO A 53 -13.43 12.24 17.41
N SER A 54 -14.56 11.80 16.87
CA SER A 54 -15.91 12.07 17.40
C SER A 54 -16.54 10.82 17.99
N ASP A 55 -16.17 9.64 17.47
CA ASP A 55 -16.80 8.36 17.81
C ASP A 55 -15.75 7.29 18.11
N LEU A 56 -16.13 6.22 18.83
CA LEU A 56 -15.22 5.09 19.12
C LEU A 56 -14.66 4.43 17.84
N ASN A 57 -15.45 4.43 16.76
CA ASN A 57 -15.04 3.91 15.46
C ASN A 57 -13.92 4.74 14.79
N ASP A 58 -13.64 5.95 15.29
CA ASP A 58 -12.51 6.78 14.86
C ASP A 58 -11.17 6.38 15.48
N TYR A 59 -11.13 5.31 16.27
CA TYR A 59 -9.90 4.77 16.83
C TYR A 59 -9.54 3.43 16.19
N HIS A 60 -8.24 3.20 16.00
CA HIS A 60 -7.69 1.88 15.77
C HIS A 60 -7.49 1.19 17.13
N PRO A 61 -8.08 0.01 17.36
CA PRO A 61 -7.81 -0.77 18.56
C PRO A 61 -6.50 -1.55 18.39
N VAL A 62 -5.38 -0.98 18.86
CA VAL A 62 -4.06 -1.64 18.76
C VAL A 62 -3.85 -2.57 19.95
N ALA A 63 -3.78 -3.87 19.70
CA ALA A 63 -3.45 -4.89 20.68
C ALA A 63 -1.95 -4.88 21.00
N LEU A 64 -1.62 -4.57 22.25
CA LEU A 64 -0.26 -4.62 22.77
C LEU A 64 -0.04 -5.93 23.53
N THR A 65 0.67 -6.85 22.90
CA THR A 65 1.11 -8.12 23.48
C THR A 65 2.44 -7.99 24.23
N SER A 66 2.76 -8.97 25.08
CA SER A 66 4.06 -9.07 25.76
C SER A 66 5.20 -9.16 24.75
N VAL A 67 6.39 -8.69 25.14
CA VAL A 67 7.58 -8.81 24.28
C VAL A 67 7.90 -10.28 24.01
N LEU A 68 7.69 -11.15 25.00
CA LEU A 68 7.86 -12.59 24.87
C LEU A 68 6.91 -13.20 23.83
N MET A 69 5.62 -12.83 23.84
CA MET A 69 4.69 -13.29 22.82
C MET A 69 5.10 -12.82 21.42
N LYS A 70 5.58 -11.58 21.28
CA LYS A 70 6.08 -11.09 19.98
C LYS A 70 7.30 -11.87 19.49
N CYS A 71 8.20 -12.26 20.39
CA CYS A 71 9.32 -13.14 20.05
C CYS A 71 8.83 -14.50 19.57
N PHE A 72 7.86 -15.09 20.28
CA PHE A 72 7.28 -16.38 19.92
C PHE A 72 6.55 -16.33 18.56
N GLU A 73 5.68 -15.34 18.35
CA GLU A 73 5.00 -15.12 17.06
C GLU A 73 5.99 -14.93 15.91
N LYS A 74 7.14 -14.28 16.17
CA LYS A 74 8.19 -14.10 15.16
C LYS A 74 8.83 -15.43 14.76
N LEU A 75 9.14 -16.30 15.72
CA LEU A 75 9.67 -17.65 15.45
C LEU A 75 8.67 -18.49 14.65
N VAL A 76 7.40 -18.48 15.06
CA VAL A 76 6.31 -19.17 14.35
C VAL A 76 6.15 -18.64 12.93
N ARG A 77 6.17 -17.31 12.75
CA ARG A 77 6.10 -16.69 11.42
C ARG A 77 7.26 -17.14 10.54
N ASP A 78 8.47 -17.14 11.07
CA ASP A 78 9.67 -17.50 10.30
C ASP A 78 9.61 -18.99 9.87
N PHE A 79 9.13 -19.87 10.75
CA PHE A 79 8.87 -21.29 10.45
C PHE A 79 7.77 -21.50 9.38
N ILE A 80 6.64 -20.80 9.50
CA ILE A 80 5.58 -20.87 8.48
C ILE A 80 6.12 -20.36 7.14
N THR A 81 6.81 -19.22 7.15
CA THR A 81 7.34 -18.61 5.92
C THR A 81 8.37 -19.50 5.23
N SER A 82 9.23 -20.21 5.97
CA SER A 82 10.17 -21.18 5.38
C SER A 82 9.50 -22.41 4.77
N SER A 83 8.26 -22.70 5.18
CA SER A 83 7.50 -23.86 4.70
C SER A 83 6.57 -23.51 3.53
N LEU A 84 6.38 -22.22 3.23
CA LEU A 84 5.54 -21.75 2.13
C LEU A 84 6.32 -21.71 0.80
N PRO A 85 5.66 -21.94 -0.35
CA PRO A 85 6.29 -21.80 -1.65
C PRO A 85 6.78 -20.36 -1.89
N ALA A 86 7.81 -20.23 -2.74
CA ALA A 86 8.57 -18.99 -2.94
C ALA A 86 7.76 -17.79 -3.49
N SER A 87 6.53 -18.00 -3.98
CA SER A 87 5.63 -16.90 -4.34
C SER A 87 4.18 -17.23 -3.98
N MET A 88 3.65 -16.53 -2.97
CA MET A 88 2.22 -16.21 -2.92
C MET A 88 1.85 -15.33 -4.12
N ASP A 89 0.56 -15.04 -4.31
CA ASP A 89 0.07 -14.18 -5.39
C ASP A 89 1.01 -12.99 -5.68
N PRO A 90 1.61 -12.90 -6.89
CA PRO A 90 2.60 -11.88 -7.21
C PRO A 90 2.03 -10.46 -7.18
N LEU A 91 0.70 -10.30 -7.16
CA LEU A 91 0.00 -9.02 -7.05
C LEU A 91 -0.48 -8.69 -5.63
N GLN A 92 -0.05 -9.47 -4.62
CA GLN A 92 -0.09 -9.11 -3.21
C GLN A 92 1.15 -8.26 -2.86
N PHE A 93 0.96 -6.96 -2.69
CA PHE A 93 2.05 -6.03 -2.38
C PHE A 93 2.21 -5.75 -0.88
N ALA A 94 1.14 -5.84 -0.09
CA ALA A 94 1.26 -5.64 1.35
C ALA A 94 1.92 -6.83 2.02
N TYR A 95 2.67 -6.55 3.09
CA TYR A 95 3.33 -7.56 3.94
C TYR A 95 4.36 -8.45 3.24
N CYS A 96 4.63 -8.19 1.96
CA CYS A 96 5.66 -8.85 1.18
C CYS A 96 7.00 -8.10 1.29
N HIS A 97 8.09 -8.85 1.37
CA HIS A 97 9.43 -8.26 1.39
C HIS A 97 9.70 -7.52 0.07
N ASN A 98 10.39 -6.38 0.14
CA ASN A 98 10.69 -5.54 -1.03
C ASN A 98 9.47 -5.17 -1.90
N ARG A 99 8.29 -5.02 -1.29
CA ARG A 99 7.10 -4.44 -1.91
C ARG A 99 6.67 -3.20 -1.14
N SER A 100 6.16 -2.20 -1.85
CA SER A 100 5.70 -0.94 -1.28
C SER A 100 4.41 -0.47 -1.94
N THR A 101 3.73 0.49 -1.32
CA THR A 101 2.56 1.16 -1.92
C THR A 101 2.88 1.72 -3.31
N ASP A 102 4.09 2.25 -3.48
CA ASP A 102 4.56 2.82 -4.73
C ASP A 102 4.73 1.73 -5.81
N ASP A 103 5.08 0.48 -5.45
CA ASP A 103 5.14 -0.64 -6.42
C ASP A 103 3.76 -1.07 -6.89
N ALA A 104 2.78 -1.13 -5.97
CA ALA A 104 1.38 -1.45 -6.29
C ALA A 104 0.78 -0.41 -7.24
N ILE A 105 0.95 0.89 -6.93
CA ILE A 105 0.45 1.97 -7.80
C ILE A 105 1.22 2.01 -9.13
N ALA A 106 2.54 1.82 -9.11
CA ALA A 106 3.33 1.77 -10.35
C ALA A 106 2.88 0.63 -11.27
N HIS A 107 2.60 -0.55 -10.72
CA HIS A 107 2.03 -1.68 -11.47
C HIS A 107 0.67 -1.31 -12.07
N LEU A 108 -0.26 -0.83 -11.23
CA LEU A 108 -1.61 -0.43 -11.63
C LEU A 108 -1.58 0.57 -12.79
N LEU A 109 -0.78 1.63 -12.66
CA LEU A 109 -0.66 2.65 -13.70
C LEU A 109 0.03 2.14 -14.95
N HIS A 110 1.06 1.31 -14.82
CA HIS A 110 1.76 0.77 -15.98
C HIS A 110 0.85 -0.11 -16.83
N THR A 111 0.08 -0.99 -16.19
CA THR A 111 -0.91 -1.82 -16.89
C THR A 111 -1.98 -0.95 -17.55
N THR A 112 -2.51 0.03 -16.82
CA THR A 112 -3.50 0.99 -17.35
C THR A 112 -2.97 1.70 -18.60
N LEU A 113 -1.78 2.30 -18.48
CA LEU A 113 -1.18 3.08 -19.55
C LEU A 113 -0.78 2.23 -20.76
N THR A 114 -0.34 1.00 -20.53
CA THR A 114 0.02 0.06 -21.61
C THR A 114 -1.22 -0.35 -22.40
N HIS A 115 -2.30 -0.74 -21.72
CA HIS A 115 -3.57 -1.09 -22.37
C HIS A 115 -4.14 0.07 -23.21
N LEU A 116 -4.08 1.29 -22.67
CA LEU A 116 -4.51 2.50 -23.39
C LEU A 116 -3.62 2.84 -24.60
N ASP A 117 -2.36 2.38 -24.62
CA ASP A 117 -1.39 2.61 -25.69
C ASP A 117 -1.52 1.59 -26.83
N GLU A 118 -2.13 0.43 -26.56
CA GLU A 118 -2.28 -0.67 -27.52
C GLU A 118 -3.29 -0.37 -28.63
N GLY A 119 -4.52 0.02 -28.27
CA GLY A 119 -5.65 0.20 -29.20
C GLY A 119 -6.36 1.54 -29.05
N ARG A 120 -6.79 2.13 -30.18
CA ARG A 120 -7.67 3.31 -30.15
C ARG A 120 -9.06 2.87 -29.68
N GLY A 121 -9.54 3.47 -28.60
CA GLY A 121 -10.83 3.12 -27.99
C GLY A 121 -10.73 2.16 -26.81
N ASN A 122 -9.54 1.69 -26.45
CA ASN A 122 -9.36 0.98 -25.18
C ASN A 122 -9.64 1.92 -24.00
N TYR A 123 -10.25 1.38 -22.95
CA TYR A 123 -10.44 2.07 -21.68
C TYR A 123 -10.28 1.09 -20.53
N VAL A 124 -10.11 1.61 -19.32
CA VAL A 124 -9.89 0.81 -18.12
C VAL A 124 -10.94 1.15 -17.08
N LYS A 125 -11.53 0.13 -16.46
CA LYS A 125 -12.38 0.27 -15.27
C LYS A 125 -11.62 -0.20 -14.05
N MET A 126 -11.64 0.58 -12.97
CA MET A 126 -11.05 0.23 -11.68
C MET A 126 -12.14 0.24 -10.62
N LEU A 127 -12.37 -0.91 -9.99
CA LEU A 127 -13.19 -1.02 -8.79
C LEU A 127 -12.26 -0.98 -7.58
N PHE A 128 -12.25 0.15 -6.88
CA PHE A 128 -11.53 0.27 -5.62
C PHE A 128 -12.40 -0.24 -4.50
N ILE A 129 -11.93 -1.28 -3.83
CA ILE A 129 -12.59 -1.89 -2.68
C ILE A 129 -11.71 -1.60 -1.48
N SER A 130 -12.25 -0.83 -0.54
CA SER A 130 -11.55 -0.48 0.69
C SER A 130 -12.27 -1.08 1.89
N ASN A 131 -11.50 -1.66 2.81
CA ASN A 131 -11.97 -2.44 3.95
C ASN A 131 -12.74 -3.70 3.51
N PHE A 132 -12.04 -4.63 2.87
CA PHE A 132 -12.50 -6.01 2.58
C PHE A 132 -13.12 -6.73 3.79
N ILE A 133 -12.80 -6.29 5.01
CA ILE A 133 -13.15 -6.94 6.28
C ILE A 133 -13.83 -5.92 7.21
N THR A 134 -15.03 -5.46 6.88
CA THR A 134 -15.86 -4.78 7.89
C THR A 134 -16.94 -5.73 8.42
N ASP A 135 -17.25 -5.57 9.70
CA ASP A 135 -18.44 -6.17 10.35
C ASP A 135 -18.49 -7.70 10.35
N ARG A 136 -17.38 -8.37 10.70
CA ARG A 136 -17.42 -9.82 10.89
C ARG A 136 -18.19 -10.16 12.19
N PRO A 137 -19.32 -10.88 12.11
CA PRO A 137 -19.95 -11.44 13.30
C PRO A 137 -19.03 -12.53 13.86
N GLN A 138 -18.60 -12.38 15.11
CA GLN A 138 -17.81 -13.37 15.83
C GLN A 138 -18.58 -13.82 17.07
N SER A 139 -18.60 -15.12 17.33
CA SER A 139 -19.04 -15.70 18.59
C SER A 139 -17.96 -16.66 19.08
N VAL A 140 -17.77 -16.72 20.38
CA VAL A 140 -16.80 -17.62 21.01
C VAL A 140 -17.56 -18.81 21.55
N TRP A 141 -17.04 -20.01 21.27
CA TRP A 141 -17.57 -21.26 21.79
C TRP A 141 -16.68 -21.76 22.93
N VAL A 142 -17.27 -22.01 24.09
CA VAL A 142 -16.59 -22.64 25.24
C VAL A 142 -17.44 -23.81 25.69
N GLY A 143 -16.97 -25.04 25.45
CA GLY A 143 -17.76 -26.25 25.65
C GLY A 143 -18.99 -26.25 24.73
N ASN A 144 -20.19 -26.36 25.32
CA ASN A 144 -21.47 -26.35 24.59
C ASN A 144 -22.16 -24.98 24.57
N CYS A 145 -21.48 -23.92 25.03
CA CYS A 145 -22.06 -22.58 25.12
C CYS A 145 -21.44 -21.64 24.07
N ALA A 146 -22.30 -20.95 23.32
CA ALA A 146 -21.91 -19.88 22.40
C ALA A 146 -22.12 -18.51 23.05
N SER A 147 -21.17 -17.59 22.89
CA SER A 147 -21.35 -16.18 23.28
C SER A 147 -22.37 -15.48 22.38
N SER A 148 -22.84 -14.30 22.81
CA SER A 148 -23.50 -13.38 21.89
C SER A 148 -22.57 -13.00 20.74
N THR A 149 -23.16 -12.76 19.56
CA THR A 149 -22.43 -12.34 18.36
C THR A 149 -21.93 -10.90 18.53
N LEU A 150 -20.61 -10.72 18.53
CA LEU A 150 -19.95 -9.43 18.50
C LEU A 150 -19.46 -9.14 17.08
N THR A 151 -19.82 -7.99 16.53
CA THR A 151 -19.25 -7.53 15.24
C THR A 151 -17.87 -6.93 15.50
N LEU A 152 -16.83 -7.68 15.14
CA LEU A 152 -15.45 -7.20 15.23
C LEU A 152 -14.99 -6.72 13.85
N SER A 153 -14.47 -5.49 13.78
CA SER A 153 -13.95 -4.88 12.56
C SER A 153 -12.51 -5.32 12.23
N THR A 154 -11.92 -6.22 13.02
CA THR A 154 -10.59 -6.77 12.83
C THR A 154 -10.60 -8.27 13.11
N GLY A 155 -10.41 -9.12 12.09
CA GLY A 155 -10.36 -10.57 12.35
C GLY A 155 -8.98 -11.11 12.72
N ALA A 156 -7.96 -10.25 12.80
CA ALA A 156 -6.73 -10.52 13.52
C ALA A 156 -6.37 -9.27 14.34
N PRO A 157 -5.89 -9.40 15.59
CA PRO A 157 -5.59 -8.23 16.42
C PRO A 157 -4.54 -7.33 15.75
N GLN A 158 -4.85 -6.04 15.64
CA GLN A 158 -3.93 -5.06 15.08
C GLN A 158 -2.77 -4.87 16.06
N GLY A 159 -1.53 -5.21 15.66
CA GLY A 159 -0.35 -5.11 16.53
C GLY A 159 0.30 -6.44 16.91
N CYS A 160 -0.34 -7.56 16.58
CA CYS A 160 0.28 -8.89 16.59
C CYS A 160 1.21 -9.08 15.38
N VAL A 161 2.32 -9.80 15.59
CA VAL A 161 3.38 -10.03 14.59
C VAL A 161 2.93 -11.01 13.51
N LEU A 162 2.07 -11.96 13.85
CA LEU A 162 1.62 -13.02 12.95
C LEU A 162 0.42 -12.58 12.07
N SER A 163 -0.40 -11.64 12.53
CA SER A 163 -1.61 -11.16 11.84
C SER A 163 -1.39 -10.81 10.36
N PRO A 164 -0.32 -10.09 9.96
CA PRO A 164 -0.09 -9.77 8.56
C PRO A 164 0.15 -10.99 7.66
N LEU A 165 0.88 -11.99 8.16
CA LEU A 165 1.15 -13.23 7.40
C LEU A 165 -0.15 -14.02 7.23
N LEU A 166 -0.92 -14.19 8.32
CA LEU A 166 -2.20 -14.89 8.26
C LEU A 166 -3.19 -14.20 7.31
N TYR A 167 -3.19 -12.86 7.27
CA TYR A 167 -4.01 -12.13 6.31
C TYR A 167 -3.60 -12.40 4.85
N SER A 168 -2.30 -12.37 4.55
CA SER A 168 -1.81 -12.68 3.20
C SER A 168 -2.11 -14.12 2.80
N LEU A 169 -2.03 -15.08 3.74
CA LEU A 169 -2.43 -16.47 3.50
C LEU A 169 -3.94 -16.61 3.28
N TYR A 170 -4.74 -15.91 4.08
CA TYR A 170 -6.19 -15.98 3.97
C TYR A 170 -6.73 -15.38 2.66
N THR A 171 -6.03 -14.41 2.07
CA THR A 171 -6.43 -13.77 0.81
C THR A 171 -5.60 -14.23 -0.40
N HIS A 172 -4.79 -15.30 -0.28
CA HIS A 172 -3.82 -15.67 -1.31
C HIS A 172 -4.46 -16.15 -2.62
N ASP A 173 -5.62 -16.80 -2.54
CA ASP A 173 -6.40 -17.39 -3.63
C ASP A 173 -7.32 -16.38 -4.32
N CYS A 174 -7.58 -15.22 -3.70
CA CYS A 174 -8.26 -14.07 -4.29
C CYS A 174 -7.43 -13.47 -5.44
N THR A 175 -7.49 -14.09 -6.60
CA THR A 175 -6.73 -13.77 -7.81
C THR A 175 -7.65 -13.62 -9.00
N ALA A 176 -7.23 -12.86 -10.01
CA ALA A 176 -8.06 -12.63 -11.21
C ALA A 176 -8.21 -13.93 -12.01
N THR A 177 -9.42 -14.16 -12.53
CA THR A 177 -9.76 -15.36 -13.32
C THR A 177 -9.51 -15.18 -14.81
N SER A 178 -9.63 -13.95 -15.32
CA SER A 178 -9.44 -13.63 -16.74
C SER A 178 -8.14 -12.86 -17.01
N SER A 179 -7.56 -13.04 -18.19
CA SER A 179 -6.39 -12.30 -18.67
C SER A 179 -6.67 -10.82 -18.94
N SER A 180 -7.93 -10.44 -19.15
CA SER A 180 -8.38 -9.05 -19.31
C SER A 180 -8.74 -8.38 -17.99
N THR A 181 -8.53 -9.06 -16.87
CA THR A 181 -8.79 -8.55 -15.52
C THR A 181 -7.58 -8.72 -14.63
N ILE A 182 -7.42 -7.83 -13.66
CA ILE A 182 -6.30 -7.85 -12.73
C ILE A 182 -6.81 -7.49 -11.35
N ILE A 183 -6.42 -8.27 -10.34
CA ILE A 183 -6.66 -7.95 -8.93
C ILE A 183 -5.32 -7.55 -8.32
N VAL A 184 -5.22 -6.28 -7.87
CA VAL A 184 -4.05 -5.77 -7.15
C VAL A 184 -4.44 -5.60 -5.69
N LYS A 185 -3.69 -6.23 -4.78
CA LYS A 185 -4.00 -6.24 -3.35
C LYS A 185 -2.91 -5.53 -2.56
N PHE A 186 -3.32 -4.66 -1.65
CA PHE A 186 -2.47 -4.06 -0.64
C PHE A 186 -3.21 -4.10 0.71
N ALA A 187 -3.05 -5.22 1.41
CA ALA A 187 -3.82 -5.51 2.62
C ALA A 187 -5.31 -5.46 2.28
N ASP A 188 -6.10 -4.70 3.04
CA ASP A 188 -7.54 -4.55 2.87
C ASP A 188 -7.96 -3.62 1.72
N ASP A 189 -7.01 -2.84 1.16
CA ASP A 189 -7.22 -2.04 -0.04
C ASP A 189 -6.91 -2.89 -1.28
N THR A 190 -7.93 -3.19 -2.07
CA THR A 190 -7.79 -4.02 -3.28
C THR A 190 -8.45 -3.34 -4.46
N VAL A 191 -7.88 -3.55 -5.64
CA VAL A 191 -8.37 -2.97 -6.89
C VAL A 191 -8.63 -4.08 -7.89
N VAL A 192 -9.87 -4.18 -8.36
CA VAL A 192 -10.22 -5.00 -9.53
C VAL A 192 -10.18 -4.11 -10.76
N MET A 193 -9.28 -4.41 -11.68
CA MET A 193 -9.11 -3.68 -12.92
C MET A 193 -9.64 -4.51 -14.09
N GLY A 194 -10.51 -3.92 -14.90
CA GLY A 194 -10.92 -4.47 -16.20
C GLY A 194 -10.24 -3.72 -17.35
N LEU A 195 -9.53 -4.45 -18.20
CA LEU A 195 -8.91 -3.96 -19.43
C LEU A 195 -9.92 -4.12 -20.58
N ILE A 196 -10.62 -3.03 -20.92
CA ILE A 196 -11.73 -3.08 -21.87
C ILE A 196 -11.24 -2.73 -23.27
N SER A 197 -11.46 -3.64 -24.21
CA SER A 197 -11.27 -3.46 -25.65
C SER A 197 -12.59 -3.71 -26.37
N ASP A 198 -12.81 -3.01 -27.48
CA ASP A 198 -14.02 -3.14 -28.31
C ASP A 198 -15.34 -3.04 -27.54
N ASN A 199 -15.31 -2.34 -26.40
CA ASN A 199 -16.44 -2.20 -25.47
C ASN A 199 -16.94 -3.52 -24.85
N ASP A 200 -16.17 -4.60 -24.90
CA ASP A 200 -16.49 -5.85 -24.22
C ASP A 200 -16.11 -5.80 -22.73
N LYS A 201 -17.14 -5.75 -21.89
CA LYS A 201 -17.04 -5.67 -20.43
C LYS A 201 -17.37 -6.97 -19.71
N ARG A 202 -17.63 -8.07 -20.43
CA ARG A 202 -18.12 -9.33 -19.85
C ARG A 202 -17.17 -9.86 -18.79
N ALA A 203 -15.89 -10.02 -19.13
CA ALA A 203 -14.86 -10.50 -18.22
C ALA A 203 -14.76 -9.67 -16.93
N TYR A 204 -14.84 -8.34 -17.04
CA TYR A 204 -14.82 -7.46 -15.86
C TYR A 204 -16.05 -7.65 -14.95
N LEU A 205 -17.24 -7.80 -15.53
CA LEU A 205 -18.46 -8.02 -14.75
C LEU A 205 -18.50 -9.43 -14.13
N GLU A 206 -18.01 -10.43 -14.85
CA GLU A 206 -17.86 -11.80 -14.34
C GLU A 206 -16.86 -11.85 -13.19
N GLU A 207 -15.74 -11.13 -13.29
CA GLU A 207 -14.73 -11.03 -12.23
C GLU A 207 -15.30 -10.38 -10.96
N ILE A 208 -16.12 -9.34 -11.10
CA ILE A 208 -16.80 -8.74 -9.93
C ILE A 208 -17.71 -9.76 -9.26
N LYS A 209 -18.51 -10.51 -10.04
CA LYS A 209 -19.40 -11.54 -9.50
C LYS A 209 -18.60 -12.68 -8.84
N HIS A 210 -17.48 -13.07 -9.44
CA HIS A 210 -16.59 -14.07 -8.87
C HIS A 210 -16.02 -13.60 -7.53
N LEU A 211 -15.58 -12.35 -7.45
CA LEU A 211 -15.09 -11.76 -6.21
C LEU A 211 -16.18 -11.69 -5.13
N GLU A 212 -17.42 -11.36 -5.49
CA GLU A 212 -18.56 -11.37 -4.56
C GLU A 212 -18.80 -12.77 -3.97
N ASN A 213 -18.82 -13.80 -4.83
CA ASN A 213 -18.97 -15.18 -4.40
C ASN A 213 -17.79 -15.61 -3.51
N TRP A 214 -16.56 -15.30 -3.91
CA TRP A 214 -15.36 -15.59 -3.11
C TRP A 214 -15.44 -14.92 -1.73
N CYS A 215 -15.91 -13.67 -1.66
CA CYS A 215 -16.13 -12.99 -0.38
C CYS A 215 -17.15 -13.73 0.49
N GLN A 216 -18.28 -14.17 -0.09
CA GLN A 216 -19.31 -14.91 0.64
C GLN A 216 -18.78 -16.24 1.17
N GLU A 217 -18.09 -17.03 0.34
CA GLU A 217 -17.48 -18.32 0.72
C GLU A 217 -16.45 -18.15 1.83
N ASN A 218 -15.73 -17.03 1.83
CA ASN A 218 -14.72 -16.72 2.84
C ASN A 218 -15.29 -15.99 4.08
N ASN A 219 -16.60 -15.79 4.20
CA ASN A 219 -17.24 -15.05 5.29
C ASN A 219 -16.77 -13.57 5.38
N LEU A 220 -16.69 -12.92 4.22
CA LEU A 220 -16.37 -11.51 4.05
C LEU A 220 -17.58 -10.75 3.47
N LEU A 221 -17.72 -9.50 3.89
CA LEU A 221 -18.78 -8.60 3.41
C LEU A 221 -18.15 -7.41 2.69
N LEU A 222 -18.55 -7.20 1.44
CA LEU A 222 -18.11 -6.06 0.65
C LEU A 222 -18.81 -4.78 1.09
N ASN A 223 -18.02 -3.79 1.51
CA ASN A 223 -18.55 -2.49 1.89
C ASN A 223 -18.83 -1.62 0.65
N VAL A 224 -20.02 -1.79 0.06
CA VAL A 224 -20.41 -1.05 -1.17
C VAL A 224 -20.34 0.46 -1.00
N SER A 225 -20.57 0.99 0.21
CA SER A 225 -20.49 2.44 0.48
C SER A 225 -19.08 3.00 0.33
N LYS A 226 -18.05 2.18 0.58
CA LYS A 226 -16.63 2.54 0.42
C LYS A 226 -16.07 2.10 -0.91
N THR A 227 -16.69 1.14 -1.58
CA THR A 227 -16.34 0.72 -2.92
C THR A 227 -16.66 1.84 -3.92
N LYS A 228 -15.70 2.17 -4.80
CA LYS A 228 -15.85 3.21 -5.83
C LYS A 228 -15.38 2.72 -7.19
N GLU A 229 -16.09 3.09 -8.25
CA GLU A 229 -15.68 2.85 -9.63
C GLU A 229 -14.98 4.09 -10.18
N LEU A 230 -13.79 3.92 -10.75
CA LEU A 230 -13.09 4.93 -11.54
C LEU A 230 -12.93 4.39 -12.96
N ILE A 231 -13.32 5.18 -13.96
CA ILE A 231 -13.14 4.84 -15.37
C ILE A 231 -12.04 5.72 -15.94
N VAL A 232 -11.04 5.12 -16.57
CA VAL A 232 -9.97 5.83 -17.26
C VAL A 232 -10.16 5.62 -18.75
N ASP A 233 -10.62 6.67 -19.44
CA ASP A 233 -10.74 6.71 -20.89
C ASP A 233 -10.05 7.96 -21.44
N CYS A 234 -9.12 7.74 -22.38
CA CYS A 234 -8.38 8.82 -23.06
C CYS A 234 -8.96 9.14 -24.46
N SER A 235 -10.02 8.47 -24.87
CA SER A 235 -10.69 8.67 -26.16
C SER A 235 -11.46 9.99 -26.14
N LYS A 236 -10.92 11.01 -26.80
CA LYS A 236 -11.55 12.34 -26.93
C LYS A 236 -12.79 12.38 -27.84
N LYS A 237 -13.18 11.26 -28.46
CA LYS A 237 -14.12 11.24 -29.60
C LYS A 237 -15.39 10.40 -29.40
N GLN A 238 -15.56 9.72 -28.27
CA GLN A 238 -16.78 8.93 -28.03
C GLN A 238 -17.42 9.34 -26.71
N GLU A 239 -18.61 9.96 -26.77
CA GLU A 239 -19.52 9.95 -25.63
C GLU A 239 -19.95 8.51 -25.39
N ARG A 240 -19.33 7.88 -24.39
CA ARG A 240 -19.64 6.51 -24.00
C ARG A 240 -20.59 6.53 -22.82
N HIS A 241 -21.75 5.94 -23.00
CA HIS A 241 -22.66 5.66 -21.90
C HIS A 241 -22.17 4.44 -21.11
N TYR A 242 -21.43 4.69 -20.04
CA TYR A 242 -20.97 3.64 -19.14
C TYR A 242 -22.07 3.22 -18.18
N GLN A 243 -22.58 2.00 -18.34
CA GLN A 243 -23.51 1.42 -17.38
C GLN A 243 -22.86 1.31 -15.98
N PRO A 244 -23.57 1.71 -14.92
CA PRO A 244 -23.10 1.55 -13.55
C PRO A 244 -22.89 0.08 -13.20
N VAL A 245 -21.84 -0.19 -12.41
CA VAL A 245 -21.60 -1.50 -11.81
C VAL A 245 -22.53 -1.65 -10.60
N ARG A 246 -23.06 -2.86 -10.41
CA ARG A 246 -23.84 -3.21 -9.21
C ARG A 246 -23.07 -4.28 -8.44
N THR A 247 -23.01 -4.11 -7.12
CA THR A 247 -22.41 -5.05 -6.17
C THR A 247 -23.43 -5.27 -5.06
N SER A 248 -23.78 -6.54 -4.78
CA SER A 248 -24.75 -6.94 -3.76
C SER A 248 -26.10 -6.21 -3.92
N GLY A 249 -26.57 -6.07 -5.16
CA GLY A 249 -27.81 -5.37 -5.52
C GLY A 249 -27.73 -3.83 -5.51
N THR A 250 -26.67 -3.25 -4.95
CA THR A 250 -26.49 -1.79 -4.82
C THR A 250 -25.58 -1.25 -5.93
N THR A 251 -25.93 -0.09 -6.48
CA THR A 251 -25.11 0.57 -7.50
C THR A 251 -23.85 1.16 -6.87
N VAL A 252 -22.69 0.82 -7.42
CA VAL A 252 -21.40 1.38 -6.99
C VAL A 252 -21.30 2.83 -7.47
N GLU A 253 -20.90 3.72 -6.58
CA GLU A 253 -20.67 5.13 -6.92
C GLU A 253 -19.47 5.25 -7.87
N ARG A 254 -19.69 5.94 -8.99
CA ARG A 254 -18.63 6.33 -9.92
C ARG A 254 -18.02 7.66 -9.49
N VAL A 255 -16.71 7.74 -9.49
CA VAL A 255 -15.95 8.94 -9.08
C VAL A 255 -14.98 9.37 -10.18
N ASP A 256 -14.70 10.67 -10.27
CA ASP A 256 -13.70 11.22 -11.19
C ASP A 256 -12.27 11.08 -10.67
N SER A 257 -12.11 10.85 -9.37
CA SER A 257 -10.82 10.58 -8.74
C SER A 257 -11.00 9.84 -7.43
N PHE A 258 -10.09 8.92 -7.17
CA PHE A 258 -10.05 8.11 -5.95
C PHE A 258 -8.69 8.23 -5.26
N ARG A 259 -8.67 8.23 -3.92
CA ARG A 259 -7.43 8.26 -3.13
C ARG A 259 -6.99 6.83 -2.78
N TYR A 260 -6.12 6.26 -3.61
CA TYR A 260 -5.59 4.91 -3.43
C TYR A 260 -4.18 4.95 -2.82
N LEU A 261 -3.96 4.24 -1.71
CA LEU A 261 -2.65 4.13 -1.02
C LEU A 261 -1.94 5.48 -0.82
N GLY A 262 -2.72 6.51 -0.50
CA GLY A 262 -2.25 7.86 -0.22
C GLY A 262 -2.10 8.78 -1.45
N VAL A 263 -2.37 8.30 -2.66
CA VAL A 263 -2.24 9.04 -3.92
C VAL A 263 -3.61 9.23 -4.58
N HIS A 264 -3.90 10.42 -5.08
CA HIS A 264 -5.11 10.65 -5.88
C HIS A 264 -4.89 10.24 -7.33
N ILE A 265 -5.65 9.26 -7.80
CA ILE A 265 -5.71 8.84 -9.21
C ILE A 265 -6.96 9.47 -9.81
N SER A 266 -6.82 10.18 -10.92
CA SER A 266 -7.93 10.86 -11.61
C SER A 266 -8.28 10.12 -12.91
N GLN A 267 -9.53 10.21 -13.36
CA GLN A 267 -10.02 9.55 -14.59
C GLN A 267 -9.23 9.96 -15.85
N ASP A 268 -8.75 11.19 -15.88
CA ASP A 268 -7.94 11.76 -16.95
C ASP A 268 -6.43 11.50 -16.77
N LEU A 269 -6.05 10.80 -15.69
CA LEU A 269 -4.68 10.61 -15.20
C LEU A 269 -3.91 11.91 -14.97
N SER A 270 -4.61 13.02 -14.69
CA SER A 270 -4.00 14.25 -14.21
C SER A 270 -3.60 14.14 -12.74
N TRP A 271 -2.43 14.69 -12.43
CA TRP A 271 -1.84 14.69 -11.09
C TRP A 271 -2.14 15.96 -10.29
N SER A 272 -2.81 16.95 -10.88
CA SER A 272 -3.00 18.27 -10.24
C SER A 272 -3.79 18.19 -8.93
N ARG A 273 -4.78 17.29 -8.82
CA ARG A 273 -5.52 17.06 -7.55
C ARG A 273 -4.59 16.55 -6.44
N HIS A 274 -3.70 15.61 -6.78
CA HIS A 274 -2.71 15.04 -5.86
C HIS A 274 -1.66 16.07 -5.45
N THR A 275 -1.03 16.74 -6.42
CA THR A 275 0.03 17.73 -6.18
C THR A 275 -0.50 18.94 -5.38
N ASN A 276 -1.72 19.41 -5.65
CA ASN A 276 -2.34 20.48 -4.87
C ASN A 276 -2.60 20.07 -3.41
N SER A 277 -3.06 18.84 -3.18
CA SER A 277 -3.25 18.27 -1.85
C SER A 277 -1.92 18.17 -1.07
N LEU A 278 -0.85 17.69 -1.73
CA LEU A 278 0.49 17.65 -1.16
C LEU A 278 1.03 19.04 -0.85
N ALA A 279 0.92 19.98 -1.79
CA ALA A 279 1.34 21.37 -1.59
C ALA A 279 0.63 22.02 -0.41
N LYS A 280 -0.68 21.80 -0.25
CA LYS A 280 -1.46 22.31 0.90
C LYS A 280 -0.94 21.76 2.23
N LYS A 281 -0.75 20.44 2.32
CA LYS A 281 -0.19 19.79 3.53
C LYS A 281 1.22 20.27 3.85
N ALA A 282 2.07 20.40 2.83
CA ALA A 282 3.44 20.84 3.01
C ALA A 282 3.53 22.32 3.45
N ARG A 283 2.66 23.19 2.90
CA ARG A 283 2.54 24.59 3.34
C ARG A 283 2.09 24.73 4.79
N GLN A 284 1.17 23.88 5.25
CA GLN A 284 0.78 23.85 6.67
C GLN A 284 1.97 23.48 7.56
N ARG A 285 2.84 22.55 7.12
CA ARG A 285 4.04 22.16 7.88
C ARG A 285 5.15 23.22 7.84
N LEU A 286 5.24 24.01 6.76
CA LEU A 286 6.14 25.17 6.70
C LEU A 286 5.87 26.18 7.81
N TYR A 287 4.61 26.38 8.21
CA TYR A 287 4.28 27.27 9.32
C TYR A 287 4.97 26.83 10.62
N HIS A 288 4.92 25.53 10.96
CA HIS A 288 5.62 25.01 12.12
C HIS A 288 7.13 25.18 12.00
N LEU A 289 7.70 24.95 10.81
CA LEU A 289 9.13 25.16 10.57
C LEU A 289 9.55 26.62 10.78
N ARG A 290 8.72 27.58 10.35
CA ARG A 290 8.93 29.02 10.62
C ARG A 290 8.93 29.33 12.11
N ARG A 291 7.91 28.85 12.84
CA ARG A 291 7.83 29.04 14.29
C ARG A 291 9.06 28.50 15.02
N LEU A 292 9.53 27.32 14.62
CA LEU A 292 10.71 26.68 15.20
C LEU A 292 11.99 27.47 14.92
N ARG A 293 12.09 28.09 13.74
CA ARG A 293 13.17 29.04 13.44
C ARG A 293 13.07 30.29 14.33
N ASP A 294 11.87 30.80 14.59
CA ASP A 294 11.68 31.97 15.45
C ASP A 294 12.12 31.68 16.92
N PHE A 295 12.07 30.41 17.35
CA PHE A 295 12.69 29.92 18.60
C PHE A 295 14.23 29.73 18.51
N ARG A 296 14.87 30.20 17.44
CA ARG A 296 16.32 30.15 17.21
C ARG A 296 16.93 28.74 17.23
N LEU A 297 16.19 27.74 16.76
CA LEU A 297 16.72 26.38 16.65
C LEU A 297 17.85 26.31 15.59
N PRO A 298 18.88 25.48 15.79
CA PRO A 298 19.99 25.35 14.84
C PRO A 298 19.53 24.87 13.46
N SER A 299 20.14 25.40 12.39
CA SER A 299 19.84 25.03 11.00
C SER A 299 19.87 23.53 10.72
N LYS A 300 20.78 22.78 11.37
CA LYS A 300 20.85 21.32 11.26
C LYS A 300 19.58 20.64 11.79
N VAL A 301 19.03 21.12 12.91
CA VAL A 301 17.78 20.61 13.49
C VAL A 301 16.60 20.96 12.58
N LEU A 302 16.55 22.19 12.07
CA LEU A 302 15.51 22.63 11.14
C LEU A 302 15.53 21.83 9.83
N ARG A 303 16.72 21.53 9.30
CA ARG A 303 16.88 20.66 8.12
C ARG A 303 16.37 19.24 8.40
N ASN A 304 16.71 18.65 9.54
CA ASN A 304 16.21 17.34 9.92
C ASN A 304 14.68 17.33 10.04
N LEU A 305 14.10 18.38 10.65
CA LEU A 305 12.65 18.53 10.75
C LEU A 305 11.99 18.72 9.39
N TYR A 306 12.60 19.47 8.47
CA TYR A 306 12.16 19.55 7.08
C TYR A 306 12.16 18.17 6.43
N THR A 307 13.25 17.41 6.54
CA THR A 307 13.35 16.07 5.95
C THR A 307 12.26 15.14 6.51
N CYS A 308 12.07 15.14 7.82
CA CYS A 308 11.10 14.26 8.49
C CYS A 308 9.64 14.66 8.24
N THR A 309 9.34 15.96 8.10
CA THR A 309 7.95 16.45 8.08
C THR A 309 7.49 16.98 6.72
N ILE A 310 8.35 17.58 5.91
CA ILE A 310 7.95 18.16 4.63
C ILE A 310 8.44 17.30 3.47
N GLU A 311 9.72 16.95 3.45
CA GLU A 311 10.28 16.12 2.39
C GLU A 311 9.61 14.74 2.35
N SER A 312 9.37 14.12 3.52
CA SER A 312 8.72 12.80 3.63
C SER A 312 7.34 12.72 2.94
N ILE A 313 6.52 13.77 3.03
CA ILE A 313 5.22 13.82 2.34
C ILE A 313 5.34 14.16 0.86
N LEU A 314 6.30 15.03 0.49
CA LEU A 314 6.56 15.35 -0.92
C LEU A 314 7.15 14.16 -1.67
N MET A 315 7.88 13.28 -0.98
CA MET A 315 8.48 12.08 -1.53
C MET A 315 7.56 10.86 -1.54
N GLY A 316 6.40 10.94 -0.87
CA GLY A 316 5.42 9.87 -0.83
C GLY A 316 4.99 9.43 -2.23
N ASN A 317 5.33 8.19 -2.59
CA ASN A 317 5.10 7.60 -3.91
C ASN A 317 5.56 8.48 -5.10
N ILE A 318 6.63 9.27 -4.93
CA ILE A 318 7.07 10.27 -5.93
C ILE A 318 7.38 9.67 -7.31
N THR A 319 7.79 8.40 -7.36
CA THR A 319 8.20 7.75 -8.62
C THR A 319 7.01 7.52 -9.57
N VAL A 320 5.81 7.43 -9.02
CA VAL A 320 4.55 7.16 -9.73
C VAL A 320 4.01 8.41 -10.43
N TRP A 321 3.92 9.53 -9.72
CA TRP A 321 3.16 10.70 -10.18
C TRP A 321 4.03 11.84 -10.72
N PHE A 322 5.27 11.99 -10.26
CA PHE A 322 6.08 13.17 -10.58
C PHE A 322 6.44 13.25 -12.06
N GLY A 323 6.81 12.12 -12.68
CA GLY A 323 7.17 12.03 -14.11
C GLY A 323 6.05 12.46 -15.06
N ASN A 324 4.80 12.23 -14.69
CA ASN A 324 3.60 12.61 -15.45
C ASN A 324 2.96 13.93 -14.99
N SER A 325 3.45 14.54 -13.91
CA SER A 325 2.96 15.84 -13.43
C SER A 325 3.33 16.97 -14.40
N THR A 326 2.46 17.98 -14.49
CA THR A 326 2.70 19.16 -15.36
C THR A 326 3.86 20.00 -14.84
N LYS A 327 4.44 20.85 -15.72
CA LYS A 327 5.49 21.80 -15.33
C LYS A 327 5.00 22.74 -14.22
N GLN A 328 3.74 23.19 -14.30
CA GLN A 328 3.12 24.06 -13.29
C GLN A 328 3.00 23.36 -11.94
N ASP A 329 2.56 22.10 -11.91
CA ASP A 329 2.46 21.30 -10.69
C ASP A 329 3.82 21.11 -10.02
N ARG A 330 4.84 20.75 -10.80
CA ARG A 330 6.22 20.59 -10.29
C ARG A 330 6.77 21.90 -9.74
N GLN A 331 6.55 23.02 -10.43
CA GLN A 331 6.97 24.34 -9.95
C GLN A 331 6.25 24.72 -8.65
N ALA A 332 4.96 24.39 -8.50
CA ALA A 332 4.20 24.66 -7.29
C ALA A 332 4.76 23.93 -6.06
N LEU A 333 5.19 22.67 -6.24
CA LEU A 333 5.86 21.90 -5.20
C LEU A 333 7.30 22.40 -4.96
N GLN A 334 8.05 22.74 -6.01
CA GLN A 334 9.41 23.26 -5.85
C GLN A 334 9.42 24.60 -5.09
N ARG A 335 8.38 25.44 -5.21
CA ARG A 335 8.23 26.66 -4.40
C ARG A 335 8.16 26.37 -2.90
N VAL A 336 7.58 25.23 -2.50
CA VAL A 336 7.55 24.79 -1.09
C VAL A 336 8.96 24.45 -0.61
N VAL A 337 9.74 23.73 -1.42
CA VAL A 337 11.14 23.41 -1.11
C VAL A 337 11.97 24.68 -0.97
N ARG A 338 11.88 25.61 -1.93
CA ARG A 338 12.57 26.91 -1.85
C ARG A 338 12.18 27.71 -0.61
N SER A 339 10.90 27.68 -0.24
CA SER A 339 10.45 28.32 0.99
C SER A 339 11.08 27.69 2.23
N ALA A 340 11.24 26.36 2.25
CA ALA A 340 11.93 25.66 3.33
C ALA A 340 13.43 26.03 3.37
N GLU A 341 14.11 26.08 2.23
CA GLU A 341 15.53 26.49 2.13
C GLU A 341 15.76 27.86 2.77
N CYS A 342 14.90 28.83 2.46
CA CYS A 342 14.95 30.16 3.05
C CYS A 342 14.71 30.16 4.57
N ILE A 343 13.93 29.21 5.10
CA ILE A 343 13.65 29.13 6.55
C ILE A 343 14.78 28.43 7.28
N THR A 344 15.35 27.35 6.71
CA THR A 344 16.39 26.56 7.35
C THR A 344 17.79 27.16 7.18
N HIS A 345 17.98 28.07 6.22
CA HIS A 345 19.27 28.58 5.79
C HIS A 345 20.24 27.45 5.39
N THR A 346 19.71 26.44 4.70
CA THR A 346 20.48 25.31 4.19
C THR A 346 20.05 24.99 2.77
N GLU A 347 21.00 24.60 1.93
CA GLU A 347 20.70 24.05 0.60
C GLU A 347 19.91 22.74 0.74
N LEU A 348 18.79 22.64 0.02
CA LEU A 348 17.95 21.45 -0.03
C LEU A 348 17.91 20.92 -1.46
N PRO A 349 17.91 19.59 -1.66
CA PRO A 349 17.86 19.03 -2.99
C PRO A 349 16.54 19.38 -3.69
N ASP A 350 16.62 19.71 -4.98
CA ASP A 350 15.43 19.94 -5.78
C ASP A 350 14.64 18.64 -6.03
N LEU A 351 13.34 18.76 -6.25
CA LEU A 351 12.45 17.60 -6.40
C LEU A 351 12.77 16.74 -7.62
N GLN A 352 13.35 17.32 -8.69
CA GLN A 352 13.71 16.57 -9.88
C GLN A 352 14.93 15.68 -9.59
N THR A 353 15.93 16.18 -8.88
CA THR A 353 17.09 15.40 -8.41
C THR A 353 16.66 14.26 -7.48
N ILE A 354 15.78 14.56 -6.52
CA ILE A 354 15.19 13.54 -5.63
C ILE A 354 14.47 12.48 -6.46
N TYR A 355 13.56 12.88 -7.35
CA TYR A 355 12.80 11.96 -8.20
C TYR A 355 13.72 11.01 -8.98
N HIS A 356 14.75 11.52 -9.66
CA HIS A 356 15.69 10.67 -10.41
C HIS A 356 16.41 9.65 -9.52
N LYS A 357 16.89 10.08 -8.35
CA LYS A 357 17.55 9.20 -7.37
C LYS A 357 16.61 8.08 -6.91
N TRP A 358 15.35 8.41 -6.64
CA TRP A 358 14.35 7.42 -6.21
C TRP A 358 13.95 6.47 -7.33
N CYS A 359 13.79 6.96 -8.56
CA CYS A 359 13.55 6.11 -9.72
C CYS A 359 14.67 5.08 -9.89
N GLN A 360 15.94 5.49 -9.83
CA GLN A 360 17.07 4.57 -9.92
C GLN A 360 17.11 3.58 -8.75
N THR A 361 16.93 4.08 -7.51
CA THR A 361 16.98 3.24 -6.31
C THR A 361 15.92 2.15 -6.36
N LYS A 362 14.69 2.51 -6.74
CA LYS A 362 13.58 1.58 -6.87
C LYS A 362 13.80 0.60 -8.02
N ALA A 363 14.23 1.08 -9.19
CA ALA A 363 14.52 0.21 -10.33
C ALA A 363 15.58 -0.85 -9.98
N ARG A 364 16.66 -0.46 -9.27
CA ARG A 364 17.68 -1.40 -8.79
C ARG A 364 17.12 -2.44 -7.82
N ARG A 365 16.16 -2.07 -6.95
CA ARG A 365 15.50 -3.03 -6.04
C ARG A 365 14.66 -4.03 -6.83
N ILE A 366 13.86 -3.56 -7.78
CA ILE A 366 13.02 -4.41 -8.63
C ILE A 366 13.88 -5.39 -9.44
N VAL A 367 14.97 -4.89 -10.06
CA VAL A 367 15.90 -5.72 -10.85
C VAL A 367 16.57 -6.81 -10.01
N LYS A 368 16.93 -6.50 -8.75
CA LYS A 368 17.58 -7.44 -7.84
C LYS A 368 16.65 -8.50 -7.27
N ASP A 369 15.34 -8.34 -7.42
CA ASP A 369 14.33 -9.24 -6.88
C ASP A 369 13.58 -9.97 -8.01
N PRO A 370 13.96 -11.21 -8.34
CA PRO A 370 13.29 -12.01 -9.38
C PRO A 370 11.82 -12.31 -9.07
N THR A 371 11.42 -12.30 -7.79
CA THR A 371 10.03 -12.55 -7.38
C THR A 371 9.13 -11.33 -7.58
N HIS A 372 9.71 -10.17 -7.91
CA HIS A 372 8.94 -8.95 -8.11
C HIS A 372 8.09 -9.04 -9.39
N PRO A 373 6.76 -8.77 -9.34
CA PRO A 373 5.87 -8.93 -10.51
C PRO A 373 6.32 -8.12 -11.73
N ASN A 374 6.95 -6.97 -11.46
CA ASN A 374 7.48 -6.06 -12.48
C ASN A 374 8.96 -6.30 -12.84
N ASN A 375 9.63 -7.33 -12.30
CA ASN A 375 11.03 -7.63 -12.64
C ASN A 375 11.20 -7.88 -14.14
N ARG A 376 10.24 -8.60 -14.76
CA ARG A 376 10.20 -8.89 -16.20
C ARG A 376 10.23 -7.67 -17.12
N LEU A 377 9.86 -6.48 -16.62
CA LEU A 377 9.92 -5.24 -17.39
C LEU A 377 11.37 -4.75 -17.59
N PHE A 378 12.32 -5.26 -16.81
CA PHE A 378 13.73 -4.92 -16.86
C PHE A 378 14.56 -6.03 -17.51
N SER A 379 14.36 -6.26 -18.82
CA SER A 379 15.16 -7.21 -19.59
C SER A 379 16.44 -6.58 -20.13
N LEU A 380 17.58 -7.25 -20.00
CA LEU A 380 18.84 -6.82 -20.61
C LEU A 380 18.85 -7.10 -22.12
N LEU A 381 19.56 -6.25 -22.87
CA LEU A 381 19.93 -6.53 -24.26
C LEU A 381 21.01 -7.62 -24.30
N ARG A 382 21.22 -8.23 -25.48
CA ARG A 382 22.23 -9.28 -25.69
C ARG A 382 23.64 -8.89 -25.23
N SER A 383 23.97 -7.59 -25.24
CA SER A 383 25.25 -7.09 -24.75
C SER A 383 25.43 -7.14 -23.23
N GLY A 384 24.37 -7.40 -22.45
CA GLY A 384 24.38 -7.39 -20.98
C GLY A 384 24.56 -6.00 -20.33
N ARG A 385 24.82 -4.95 -21.13
CA ARG A 385 25.17 -3.62 -20.61
C ARG A 385 23.95 -2.74 -20.36
N ARG A 386 22.98 -2.74 -21.28
CA ARG A 386 21.79 -1.87 -21.25
C ARG A 386 20.51 -2.68 -21.15
N PHE A 387 19.53 -2.12 -20.45
CA PHE A 387 18.15 -2.62 -20.42
C PHE A 387 17.42 -2.23 -21.70
N ARG A 388 16.53 -3.11 -22.16
CA ARG A 388 15.66 -2.90 -23.31
C ARG A 388 14.64 -1.82 -22.98
N SER A 389 14.57 -0.78 -23.82
CA SER A 389 13.52 0.23 -23.71
C SER A 389 12.14 -0.38 -23.98
N LEU A 390 11.15 0.01 -23.18
CA LEU A 390 9.76 -0.35 -23.41
C LEU A 390 9.22 0.38 -24.65
N LYS A 391 8.40 -0.29 -25.45
CA LYS A 391 7.70 0.34 -26.58
C LYS A 391 6.60 1.25 -26.01
N THR A 392 6.61 2.51 -26.43
CA THR A 392 5.63 3.52 -25.98
C THR A 392 5.20 4.39 -27.16
N LYS A 393 3.91 4.48 -27.46
CA LYS A 393 3.34 5.35 -28.51
C LYS A 393 2.95 6.72 -27.94
N THR A 394 2.51 6.77 -26.69
CA THR A 394 2.09 8.01 -26.01
C THR A 394 3.17 8.57 -25.07
N GLU A 395 3.22 9.90 -24.96
CA GLU A 395 4.07 10.58 -23.98
C GLU A 395 3.70 10.22 -22.53
N ARG A 396 2.41 9.89 -22.27
CA ARG A 396 1.91 9.51 -20.94
C ARG A 396 2.53 8.21 -20.45
N LEU A 397 2.59 7.18 -21.31
CA LEU A 397 3.28 5.93 -20.99
C LEU A 397 4.79 6.17 -20.89
N LYS A 398 5.39 6.88 -21.85
CA LYS A 398 6.83 7.19 -21.87
C LYS A 398 7.34 7.94 -20.63
N ARG A 399 6.50 8.77 -20.00
CA ARG A 399 6.82 9.54 -18.79
C ARG A 399 6.45 8.82 -17.49
N SER A 400 5.81 7.65 -17.58
CA SER A 400 5.51 6.80 -16.42
C SER A 400 6.78 6.17 -15.82
N PHE A 401 6.63 5.56 -14.64
CA PHE A 401 7.74 5.05 -13.86
C PHE A 401 8.69 4.12 -14.64
N PHE A 402 8.20 3.02 -15.24
CA PHE A 402 9.08 2.00 -15.81
C PHE A 402 9.94 2.47 -16.99
N PRO A 403 9.40 3.18 -18.01
CA PRO A 403 10.24 3.73 -19.06
C PRO A 403 11.28 4.75 -18.53
N GLN A 404 10.90 5.59 -17.57
CA GLN A 404 11.82 6.54 -16.94
C GLN A 404 12.91 5.84 -16.11
N ALA A 405 12.54 4.80 -15.37
CA ALA A 405 13.45 3.97 -14.59
C ALA A 405 14.48 3.27 -15.47
N ILE A 406 14.05 2.65 -16.57
CA ILE A 406 14.94 2.00 -17.55
C ILE A 406 15.88 3.02 -18.17
N ARG A 407 15.38 4.20 -18.55
CA ARG A 407 16.21 5.29 -19.08
C ARG A 407 17.26 5.74 -18.07
N ALA A 408 16.87 5.92 -16.81
CA ALA A 408 17.77 6.33 -15.74
C ALA A 408 18.85 5.27 -15.44
N LEU A 409 18.51 3.98 -15.51
CA LEU A 409 19.49 2.88 -15.38
C LEU A 409 20.44 2.79 -16.57
N ASN A 410 19.98 3.11 -17.78
CA ASN A 410 20.80 3.11 -18.99
C ASN A 410 21.73 4.32 -19.11
N GLN A 411 21.40 5.44 -18.45
CA GLN A 411 22.22 6.66 -18.41
C GLN A 411 23.26 6.66 -17.28
N GLY A 412 23.02 5.90 -16.21
CA GLY A 412 23.91 5.83 -15.05
C GLY A 412 25.00 4.75 -15.13
N LYS A 413 25.36 4.31 -16.34
CA LYS A 413 26.43 3.33 -16.61
C LYS A 413 27.44 3.90 -17.58
#